data_AF-A0ABD1A9R0-F1
#
_entry.id   AF-A0ABD1A9R0-F1
#
_cell.length_a   1.000
_cell.length_b   1.000
_cell.length_c   1.000
_cell.angle_alpha   90.00
_cell.angle_beta   90.00
_cell.angle_gamma   90.00
#
_symmetry.space_group_name_H-M   'P 1'
#
loop_
_entity.id
_entity.type
_entity.pdbx_description
1 polymer ?
#
loop_
_entity_poly.entity_id
_entity_poly.type
_entity_poly.pdbx_seq_one_letter_code
_entity_poly.pdbx_strand_id
1 'polypeptide(L)'
;MLRLEIISCSTVSSLEQIWHLLLHRLGFPPLIFNDWNTLITWLLTRSGSSRTLNRIAAQATVYNIWKERNNRVHNSASSPPLTIFRHIDRTIRDILLARRHNKRCRDLLSKWFAYS
;
A
#
# COMPACT_ATOMS: atom_id res chain seq x y z
N MET A 1 -9.03 -18.08 -11.36
CA MET A 1 -7.82 -17.35 -11.84
C MET A 1 -7.51 -16.14 -10.95
N LEU A 2 -7.66 -16.26 -9.63
CA LEU A 2 -7.34 -15.21 -8.62
C LEU A 2 -6.69 -15.85 -7.37
N ARG A 3 -5.98 -16.97 -7.54
CA ARG A 3 -5.36 -17.70 -6.45
C ARG A 3 -3.89 -17.29 -6.31
N LEU A 4 -3.63 -16.48 -5.28
CA LEU A 4 -2.51 -16.64 -4.34
C LEU A 4 -1.06 -16.55 -4.84
N GLU A 5 -0.75 -15.71 -5.83
CA GLU A 5 0.66 -15.40 -6.12
C GLU A 5 1.04 -13.92 -5.93
N ILE A 6 0.21 -13.13 -5.25
CA ILE A 6 0.60 -11.75 -4.91
C ILE A 6 1.73 -11.73 -3.85
N ILE A 7 2.01 -12.87 -3.19
CA ILE A 7 3.01 -12.97 -2.11
C ILE A 7 4.07 -14.07 -2.36
N SER A 8 3.92 -14.92 -3.39
CA SER A 8 4.87 -16.02 -3.64
C SER A 8 5.79 -15.74 -4.83
N CYS A 9 7.09 -15.93 -4.56
CA CYS A 9 8.19 -16.21 -5.46
C CYS A 9 8.85 -15.01 -6.20
N SER A 10 10.07 -14.73 -5.72
CA SER A 10 11.28 -14.21 -6.42
C SER A 10 11.87 -12.87 -5.95
N THR A 11 11.19 -12.01 -5.17
CA THR A 11 11.79 -10.74 -4.70
C THR A 11 11.36 -10.29 -3.30
N VAL A 12 11.39 -11.21 -2.32
CA VAL A 12 10.92 -11.02 -0.92
C VAL A 12 11.37 -9.67 -0.32
N SER A 13 12.64 -9.29 -0.48
CA SER A 13 13.18 -8.04 0.07
C SER A 13 12.56 -6.76 -0.53
N SER A 14 12.24 -6.77 -1.83
CA SER A 14 11.72 -5.58 -2.54
C SER A 14 10.28 -5.22 -2.15
N LEU A 15 9.43 -6.24 -1.94
CA LEU A 15 8.03 -6.04 -1.56
C LEU A 15 7.91 -5.73 -0.07
N GLU A 16 8.73 -6.39 0.76
CA GLU A 16 8.85 -6.07 2.18
C GLU A 16 9.22 -4.61 2.40
N GLN A 17 10.17 -4.08 1.61
CA GLN A 17 10.54 -2.67 1.69
C GLN A 17 9.38 -1.72 1.37
N ILE A 18 8.51 -2.06 0.40
CA ILE A 18 7.33 -1.25 0.07
C ILE A 18 6.35 -1.22 1.25
N TRP A 19 6.09 -2.36 1.87
CA TRP A 19 5.21 -2.44 3.03
C TRP A 19 5.79 -1.71 4.25
N HIS A 20 7.10 -1.79 4.48
CA HIS A 20 7.77 -1.01 5.52
C HIS A 20 7.62 0.49 5.31
N LEU A 21 7.84 0.98 4.08
CA LEU A 21 7.65 2.40 3.75
C LEU A 21 6.20 2.82 3.93
N LEU A 22 5.25 1.96 3.58
CA LEU A 22 3.82 2.23 3.74
C LEU A 22 3.42 2.32 5.22
N LEU A 23 3.85 1.35 6.03
CA LEU A 23 3.53 1.30 7.46
C LEU A 23 4.15 2.48 8.20
N HIS A 24 5.39 2.85 7.85
CA HIS A 24 6.03 4.05 8.37
C HIS A 24 5.20 5.31 8.07
N ARG A 25 4.74 5.51 6.82
CA ARG A 25 3.86 6.66 6.46
C ARG A 25 2.53 6.66 7.21
N LEU A 26 2.04 5.49 7.61
CA LEU A 26 0.81 5.33 8.37
C LEU A 26 1.01 5.41 9.89
N GLY A 27 2.25 5.55 10.37
CA GLY A 27 2.59 5.58 11.79
C GLY A 27 2.49 4.22 12.50
N PHE A 28 2.58 3.12 11.75
CA PHE A 28 2.58 1.77 12.29
C PHE A 28 3.99 1.25 12.55
N PRO A 29 4.16 0.36 13.56
CA PRO A 29 5.39 -0.41 13.67
C PRO A 29 5.59 -1.28 12.41
N PRO A 30 6.84 -1.67 12.11
CA PRO A 30 7.14 -2.64 11.05
C PRO A 30 6.30 -3.91 11.21
N LEU A 31 5.57 -4.28 10.17
CA LEU A 31 4.79 -5.52 10.08
C LEU A 31 5.11 -6.17 8.74
N ILE A 32 5.24 -7.49 8.77
CA ILE A 32 5.45 -8.30 7.57
C ILE A 32 4.13 -8.99 7.26
N PHE A 33 3.62 -8.77 6.04
CA PHE A 33 2.42 -9.44 5.55
C PHE A 33 2.82 -10.66 4.74
N ASN A 34 2.85 -11.83 5.39
CA ASN A 34 3.24 -13.10 4.78
C ASN A 34 2.10 -13.77 3.99
N ASP A 35 0.87 -13.35 4.22
CA ASP A 35 -0.32 -13.90 3.60
C ASP A 35 -1.48 -12.89 3.62
N TRP A 36 -2.53 -13.18 2.85
CA TRP A 36 -3.72 -12.33 2.79
C TRP A 36 -4.46 -12.21 4.12
N ASN A 37 -4.44 -13.25 4.94
CA ASN A 37 -5.15 -13.25 6.22
C ASN A 37 -4.51 -12.26 7.20
N THR A 38 -3.19 -12.16 7.25
CA THR A 38 -2.48 -11.13 8.05
C THR A 38 -2.84 -9.71 7.59
N LEU A 39 -2.85 -9.46 6.28
CA LEU A 39 -3.24 -8.16 5.72
C LEU A 39 -4.70 -7.79 6.03
N ILE A 40 -5.63 -8.74 5.83
CA ILE A 40 -7.05 -8.55 6.12
C ILE A 40 -7.27 -8.31 7.61
N THR A 41 -6.60 -9.09 8.47
CA THR A 41 -6.68 -8.92 9.93
C THR A 41 -6.19 -7.54 10.36
N TRP A 42 -5.08 -7.05 9.80
CA TRP A 42 -4.60 -5.69 10.04
C TRP A 42 -5.61 -4.63 9.57
N LEU A 43 -6.25 -4.81 8.41
CA LEU A 43 -7.30 -3.91 7.89
C LEU A 43 -8.58 -3.88 8.72
N LEU A 44 -8.89 -4.98 9.41
CA LEU A 44 -10.06 -5.12 10.29
C LEU A 44 -9.76 -4.59 11.70
N THR A 45 -8.52 -4.73 12.16
CA THR A 45 -8.05 -4.24 13.46
C THR A 45 -8.26 -2.73 13.56
N ARG A 46 -8.79 -2.29 14.72
CA ARG A 46 -9.00 -0.88 15.02
C ARG A 46 -7.73 -0.32 15.64
N SER A 47 -6.89 0.30 14.83
CA SER A 47 -5.60 0.86 15.23
C SER A 47 -5.50 2.35 14.87
N GLY A 48 -4.54 3.07 15.46
CA GLY A 48 -4.55 4.55 15.62
C GLY A 48 -4.76 5.41 14.36
N SER A 49 -4.48 4.88 13.17
CA SER A 49 -4.81 5.51 11.89
C SER A 49 -6.30 5.43 11.53
N SER A 50 -6.76 6.24 10.56
CA SER A 50 -8.12 6.08 10.02
C SER A 50 -8.27 4.76 9.26
N ARG A 51 -9.28 3.95 9.60
CA ARG A 51 -9.62 2.70 8.87
C ARG A 51 -9.79 2.93 7.37
N THR A 52 -10.36 4.07 6.98
CA THR A 52 -10.51 4.43 5.57
C THR A 52 -9.17 4.66 4.90
N LEU A 53 -8.23 5.31 5.60
CA LEU A 53 -6.88 5.57 5.10
C LEU A 53 -6.13 4.25 4.89
N ASN A 54 -6.17 3.34 5.87
CA ASN A 54 -5.51 2.03 5.75
C ASN A 54 -6.03 1.21 4.57
N ARG A 55 -7.35 1.23 4.35
CA ARG A 55 -7.97 0.53 3.22
C ARG A 55 -7.54 1.13 1.88
N ILE A 56 -7.51 2.46 1.77
CA ILE A 56 -7.04 3.14 0.55
C ILE A 56 -5.57 2.81 0.30
N ALA A 57 -4.74 2.89 1.34
CA ALA A 57 -3.31 2.60 1.29
C ALA A 57 -3.04 1.15 0.88
N ALA A 58 -3.73 0.18 1.50
CA ALA A 58 -3.60 -1.22 1.13
C ALA A 58 -4.05 -1.50 -0.29
N GLN A 59 -5.21 -0.95 -0.70
CA GLN A 59 -5.72 -1.11 -2.06
C GLN A 59 -4.73 -0.57 -3.09
N ALA A 60 -4.22 0.65 -2.89
CA ALA A 60 -3.26 1.28 -3.80
C ALA A 60 -1.94 0.49 -3.86
N THR A 61 -1.48 -0.03 -2.73
CA THR A 61 -0.25 -0.82 -2.64
C THR A 61 -0.38 -2.15 -3.37
N VAL A 62 -1.43 -2.92 -3.06
CA VAL A 62 -1.73 -4.20 -3.73
C VAL A 62 -1.84 -4.01 -5.24
N TYR A 63 -2.55 -2.98 -5.69
CA TYR A 63 -2.71 -2.70 -7.12
C TYR A 63 -1.37 -2.40 -7.80
N ASN A 64 -0.53 -1.54 -7.20
CA ASN A 64 0.77 -1.19 -7.79
C ASN A 64 1.75 -2.36 -7.77
N ILE A 65 1.72 -3.22 -6.74
CA ILE A 65 2.51 -4.47 -6.71
C ILE A 65 2.08 -5.40 -7.85
N TRP A 66 0.78 -5.61 -8.02
CA TRP A 66 0.25 -6.40 -9.13
C TRP A 66 0.64 -5.81 -10.49
N LYS A 67 0.54 -4.48 -10.65
CA LYS A 67 0.94 -3.78 -11.87
C LYS A 67 2.43 -3.95 -12.18
N GLU A 68 3.30 -3.79 -11.19
CA GLU A 68 4.75 -4.01 -11.34
C GLU A 68 5.06 -5.45 -11.74
N ARG A 69 4.39 -6.42 -11.11
CA ARG A 69 4.56 -7.84 -11.46
C ARG A 69 4.19 -8.10 -12.92
N ASN A 70 3.05 -7.58 -13.37
CA ASN A 70 2.64 -7.70 -14.76
C ASN A 70 3.63 -7.02 -15.70
N ASN A 71 4.17 -5.85 -15.31
CA ASN A 71 5.18 -5.17 -16.11
C ASN A 71 6.46 -6.00 -16.27
N ARG A 72 6.90 -6.72 -15.23
CA ARG A 72 8.04 -7.64 -15.32
C ARG A 72 7.77 -8.82 -16.25
N VAL A 73 6.58 -9.39 -16.18
CA VAL A 73 6.18 -10.53 -17.03
C VAL A 73 6.10 -10.13 -18.50
N HIS A 74 5.53 -8.97 -18.80
CA HIS A 74 5.26 -8.55 -20.18
C HIS A 74 6.37 -7.73 -20.82
N ASN A 75 7.09 -6.91 -20.05
CA ASN A 75 8.08 -5.97 -20.57
C ASN A 75 9.51 -6.27 -20.08
N SER A 76 9.72 -7.34 -19.31
CA SER A 76 11.02 -7.71 -18.71
C SER A 76 11.69 -6.56 -17.93
N ALA A 77 10.91 -5.57 -17.50
CA ALA A 77 11.39 -4.37 -16.83
C ALA A 77 11.01 -4.39 -15.35
N SER A 78 11.98 -4.08 -14.49
CA SER A 78 11.82 -4.07 -13.04
C SER A 78 12.13 -2.68 -12.47
N SER A 79 11.18 -2.12 -11.74
CA SER A 79 11.36 -0.84 -11.04
C SER A 79 11.95 -1.05 -9.64
N PRO A 80 12.80 -0.12 -9.16
CA PRO A 80 13.23 -0.12 -7.77
C PRO A 80 12.05 0.07 -6.79
N PRO A 81 12.08 -0.52 -5.58
CA PRO A 81 11.03 -0.39 -4.57
C PRO A 81 10.65 1.05 -4.26
N LEU A 82 11.64 1.94 -4.16
CA LEU A 82 11.43 3.37 -3.93
C LEU A 82 10.64 4.03 -5.08
N THR A 83 10.90 3.64 -6.32
CA THR A 83 10.15 4.15 -7.48
C THR A 83 8.70 3.68 -7.41
N ILE A 84 8.46 2.40 -7.09
CA ILE A 84 7.11 1.87 -6.93
C ILE A 84 6.38 2.59 -5.77
N PHE A 85 7.07 2.81 -4.65
CA PHE A 85 6.51 3.52 -3.51
C PHE A 85 6.13 4.97 -3.85
N ARG A 86 6.92 5.68 -4.66
CA ARG A 86 6.54 7.02 -5.15
C ARG A 86 5.23 6.99 -5.94
N HIS A 87 5.02 5.96 -6.76
CA HIS A 87 3.76 5.79 -7.50
C HIS A 87 2.59 5.50 -6.55
N ILE A 88 2.81 4.67 -5.52
CA ILE A 88 1.82 4.38 -4.48
C ILE A 88 1.45 5.65 -3.71
N ASP A 89 2.44 6.38 -3.20
CA ASP A 89 2.23 7.63 -2.47
C ASP A 89 1.46 8.65 -3.31
N ARG A 90 1.82 8.83 -4.58
CA ARG A 90 1.07 9.70 -5.51
C ARG A 90 -0.36 9.22 -5.71
N THR A 91 -0.57 7.93 -5.96
CA THR A 91 -1.91 7.33 -6.13
C THR A 91 -2.79 7.57 -4.89
N ILE A 92 -2.23 7.40 -3.69
CA ILE A 92 -2.95 7.63 -2.43
C ILE A 92 -3.31 9.11 -2.31
N ARG A 93 -2.37 10.03 -2.54
CA ARG A 93 -2.64 11.48 -2.51
C ARG A 93 -3.74 11.87 -3.48
N ASP A 94 -3.70 11.37 -4.71
CA ASP A 94 -4.71 11.65 -5.73
C ASP A 94 -6.11 11.15 -5.29
N ILE A 95 -6.20 9.94 -4.72
CA ILE A 95 -7.46 9.42 -4.18
C ILE A 95 -7.97 10.28 -3.00
N LEU A 96 -7.08 10.67 -2.10
CA LEU A 96 -7.45 11.48 -0.93
C LEU A 96 -7.88 12.90 -1.34
N LEU A 97 -7.21 13.50 -2.31
CA LEU A 97 -7.56 14.81 -2.88
C LEU A 97 -8.92 14.76 -3.58
N ALA A 98 -9.15 13.76 -4.44
CA ALA A 98 -10.43 13.57 -5.12
C ALA A 98 -11.60 13.39 -4.14
N ARG A 99 -11.32 12.84 -2.94
CA ARG A 99 -12.32 12.60 -1.90
C ARG A 99 -12.37 13.67 -0.82
N ARG A 100 -11.58 14.75 -0.90
CA ARG A 100 -11.43 15.75 0.17
C ARG A 100 -12.75 16.40 0.61
N HIS A 101 -13.70 16.57 -0.31
CA HIS A 101 -15.01 17.16 -0.02
C HIS A 101 -15.98 16.20 0.69
N ASN A 102 -15.65 14.90 0.76
CA ASN A 102 -16.43 13.95 1.55
C ASN A 102 -16.09 14.12 3.04
N LYS A 103 -17.11 14.33 3.89
CA LYS A 103 -16.95 14.50 5.34
C LYS A 103 -16.11 13.40 6.00
N ARG A 104 -16.18 12.15 5.50
CA ARG A 104 -15.40 11.01 6.03
C ARG A 104 -13.92 11.05 5.63
N CYS A 105 -13.55 11.86 4.64
CA CYS A 105 -12.22 11.91 4.04
C CYS A 105 -11.48 13.24 4.26
N ARG A 106 -12.13 14.23 4.87
CA ARG A 106 -11.63 15.61 4.98
C ARG A 106 -10.21 15.73 5.57
N ASP A 107 -9.93 14.97 6.62
CA ASP A 107 -8.66 15.05 7.35
C ASP A 107 -7.68 13.91 7.00
N LEU A 108 -8.04 13.04 6.04
CA LEU A 108 -7.23 11.87 5.72
C LEU A 108 -5.93 12.24 5.02
N LEU A 109 -5.93 13.27 4.17
CA LEU A 109 -4.72 13.76 3.53
C LEU A 109 -3.75 14.34 4.57
N SER A 110 -4.25 15.11 5.54
CA SER A 110 -3.43 15.60 6.64
C SER A 110 -2.84 14.46 7.48
N LYS A 111 -3.65 13.41 7.76
CA LYS A 111 -3.17 12.20 8.44
C LYS A 111 -2.11 11.44 7.66
N TRP A 112 -2.18 11.44 6.33
CA TRP A 112 -1.15 10.84 5.46
C TRP A 112 0.19 11.58 5.56
N PHE A 113 0.17 12.90 5.73
CA PHE A 113 1.39 13.71 5.90
C PHE A 113 1.94 13.72 7.33
N ALA A 114 1.25 13.12 8.31
CA ALA A 114 1.63 13.22 9.71
C ALA A 114 2.94 12.48 10.07
N TYR A 115 3.29 11.41 9.34
CA TYR A 115 4.44 10.54 9.62
C TYR A 115 5.45 10.55 8.46
N SER A 116 5.71 11.74 7.91
CA SER A 116 6.40 11.91 6.64
C SER A 116 7.90 12.20 6.71
#